data_AF-A0A8I0CLU0-F1
#
_entry.id   AF-A0A8I0CLU0-F1
#
_cell.length_a   1.000
_cell.length_b   1.000
_cell.length_c   1.000
_cell.angle_alpha   90.00
_cell.angle_beta   90.00
_cell.angle_gamma   90.00
#
_symmetry.space_group_name_H-M   'P 1'
#
loop_
_entity.id
_entity.type
_entity.pdbx_description
1 polymer ?
#
loop_
_entity_poly.entity_id
_entity_poly.type
_entity_poly.pdbx_seq_one_letter_code
_entity_poly.pdbx_strand_id
1 'polypeptide(L)'
;MNRQQEFVLRTLEERDIRFVRLWFTDIQGSLKSVAVAPAELEGAFTEGIGFDGSAIEGFSRVSESDTIARPDPSTFQILPFHQGDGRNLSARMFCDIAMPDGEPSWADPRQVLRRQLNRAADEGFTCYVHPEIEFFLVKSLDTDGQPPVPSDSGGYFDQAVTDEAPQFRQDAINALERMGISVEFSHHETAPGQQEIDLRYADALSMADNIMTFRYIVKQVARRNGVRATFMPKPFVAEAGSAMHTHMSLFEGDENAFHDPDDEFRLSRTAKSFIAGILEHAGEISAVTNQFVNSYKRIAFGGEAPTAATWGASNRSALVRVPMYTVNKQSSRRVEVRSPDSAANPYLAYSVLLAAGLKGIREGYELGAPAEDDVASLTRRERRALGYKDLPTDLEQALREMERSELVADTLGEHVFEFFLRNKWREWSDYSSQVTAWELRNNLEL
;
A
#
# COMPACT_ATOMS: atom_id res chain seq x y z
N MET A 1 13.98 30.31 6.84
CA MET A 1 13.35 29.62 5.71
C MET A 1 14.43 28.86 4.94
N ASN A 2 14.19 27.62 4.53
CA ASN A 2 15.16 26.82 3.78
C ASN A 2 14.94 26.96 2.26
N ARG A 3 15.91 26.51 1.45
CA ARG A 3 15.88 26.63 -0.03
C ARG A 3 14.65 25.95 -0.67
N GLN A 4 14.13 24.88 -0.06
CA GLN A 4 12.93 24.22 -0.57
C GLN A 4 11.67 25.04 -0.27
N GLN A 5 11.53 25.62 0.92
CA GLN A 5 10.41 26.50 1.28
C GLN A 5 10.37 27.73 0.37
N GLU A 6 11.52 28.35 0.09
CA GLU A 6 11.63 29.46 -0.86
C GLU A 6 11.21 29.06 -2.28
N PHE A 7 11.60 27.86 -2.73
CA PHE A 7 11.17 27.32 -4.01
C PHE A 7 9.64 27.14 -4.07
N VAL A 8 9.02 26.61 -3.01
CA VAL A 8 7.57 26.46 -2.94
C VAL A 8 6.88 27.81 -3.05
N LEU A 9 7.23 28.77 -2.19
CA LEU A 9 6.59 30.10 -2.16
C LEU A 9 6.72 30.82 -3.51
N ARG A 10 7.90 30.80 -4.12
CA ARG A 10 8.11 31.38 -5.46
C ARG A 10 7.24 30.70 -6.52
N THR A 11 7.14 29.37 -6.48
CA THR A 11 6.34 28.61 -7.45
C THR A 11 4.85 28.92 -7.31
N LEU A 12 4.35 29.15 -6.09
CA LEU A 12 2.95 29.54 -5.86
C LEU A 12 2.62 30.87 -6.54
N GLU A 13 3.53 31.85 -6.43
CA GLU A 13 3.37 33.16 -7.06
C GLU A 13 3.49 33.07 -8.59
N GLU A 14 4.54 32.43 -9.10
CA GLU A 14 4.81 32.32 -10.55
C GLU A 14 3.72 31.55 -11.32
N ARG A 15 3.03 30.61 -10.65
CA ARG A 15 2.02 29.74 -11.27
C ARG A 15 0.57 30.10 -10.89
N ASP A 16 0.35 31.23 -10.21
CA ASP A 16 -0.95 31.67 -9.68
C ASP A 16 -1.71 30.55 -8.95
N ILE A 17 -1.02 29.84 -8.06
CA ILE A 17 -1.61 28.74 -7.30
C ILE A 17 -2.47 29.32 -6.17
N ARG A 18 -3.76 29.03 -6.20
CA ARG A 18 -4.73 29.63 -5.27
C ARG A 18 -4.87 28.89 -3.94
N PHE A 19 -4.60 27.59 -3.95
CA PHE A 19 -4.76 26.75 -2.78
C PHE A 19 -3.68 25.69 -2.72
N VAL A 20 -3.14 25.48 -1.52
CA VAL A 20 -2.25 24.37 -1.20
C VAL A 20 -3.00 23.40 -0.31
N ARG A 21 -3.08 22.14 -0.74
CA ARG A 21 -3.66 21.06 0.04
C ARG A 21 -2.56 20.41 0.87
N LEU A 22 -2.67 20.55 2.17
CA LEU A 22 -1.87 19.85 3.15
C LEU A 22 -2.48 18.46 3.35
N TRP A 23 -1.73 17.43 3.01
CA TRP A 23 -2.16 16.03 2.99
C TRP A 23 -1.52 15.26 4.13
N PHE A 24 -2.28 14.39 4.77
CA PHE A 24 -1.75 13.43 5.74
C PHE A 24 -2.65 12.20 5.73
N THR A 25 -2.22 11.13 6.39
CA THR A 25 -2.89 9.82 6.31
C THR A 25 -3.24 9.33 7.70
N ASP A 26 -4.47 8.88 7.90
CA ASP A 26 -4.85 8.24 9.17
C ASP A 26 -4.35 6.79 9.27
N ILE A 27 -4.52 6.15 10.43
CA ILE A 27 -4.03 4.79 10.66
C ILE A 27 -4.64 3.78 9.66
N GLN A 28 -5.88 4.00 9.23
CA GLN A 28 -6.56 3.14 8.25
C GLN A 28 -6.08 3.35 6.81
N GLY A 29 -5.20 4.32 6.55
CA GLY A 29 -4.68 4.59 5.21
C GLY A 29 -5.57 5.54 4.39
N SER A 30 -6.48 6.26 5.03
CA SER A 30 -7.32 7.27 4.36
C SER A 30 -6.58 8.60 4.23
N LEU A 31 -6.57 9.14 3.01
CA LEU A 31 -6.01 10.46 2.74
C LEU A 31 -6.90 11.56 3.34
N LYS A 32 -6.34 12.36 4.23
CA LYS A 32 -6.96 13.56 4.79
C LYS A 32 -6.35 14.80 4.16
N SER A 33 -7.07 15.91 4.21
CA SER A 33 -6.60 17.17 3.62
C SER A 33 -7.14 18.39 4.35
N VAL A 34 -6.28 19.38 4.55
CA VAL A 34 -6.63 20.76 4.88
C VAL A 34 -6.19 21.65 3.71
N ALA A 35 -7.02 22.60 3.30
CA ALA A 35 -6.67 23.55 2.23
C ALA A 35 -6.29 24.89 2.85
N VAL A 36 -5.17 25.46 2.41
CA VAL A 36 -4.69 26.76 2.86
C VAL A 36 -4.44 27.71 1.70
N ALA A 37 -4.62 29.00 1.98
CA ALA A 37 -4.22 30.06 1.07
C ALA A 37 -2.69 30.22 1.07
N PRO A 38 -2.07 30.65 -0.04
CA PRO A 38 -0.62 30.87 -0.11
C PRO A 38 -0.07 31.79 1.00
N ALA A 39 -0.86 32.79 1.42
CA ALA A 39 -0.48 33.74 2.48
C ALA A 39 -0.27 33.07 3.85
N GLU A 40 -0.93 31.94 4.11
CA GLU A 40 -0.80 31.20 5.38
C GLU A 40 0.40 30.26 5.39
N LEU A 41 1.03 30.01 4.23
CA LEU A 41 1.97 28.91 4.10
C LEU A 41 3.32 29.17 4.79
N GLU A 42 3.76 30.43 4.83
CA GLU A 42 4.98 30.80 5.55
C GLU A 42 4.83 30.56 7.07
N GLY A 43 3.66 30.88 7.62
CA GLY A 43 3.30 30.54 9.00
C GLY A 43 3.22 29.03 9.20
N ALA A 44 2.57 28.32 8.28
CA ALA A 44 2.46 26.85 8.33
C ALA A 44 3.83 26.14 8.29
N PHE A 45 4.83 26.69 7.60
CA PHE A 45 6.19 26.13 7.62
C PHE A 45 6.91 26.33 8.94
N THR A 46 6.59 27.40 9.68
CA THR A 46 7.26 27.74 10.93
C THR A 46 6.57 27.07 12.12
N GLU A 47 5.26 27.24 12.21
CA GLU A 47 4.45 26.86 13.37
C GLU A 47 3.71 25.54 13.14
N GLY A 48 3.51 25.14 11.88
CA GLY A 48 2.57 24.09 11.50
C GLY A 48 1.13 24.58 11.54
N ILE A 49 0.18 23.69 11.26
CA ILE A 49 -1.26 23.99 11.32
C ILE A 49 -1.92 23.12 12.37
N GLY A 50 -2.49 23.76 13.39
CA GLY A 50 -3.27 23.09 14.41
C GLY A 50 -4.55 22.49 13.82
N PHE A 51 -4.86 21.25 14.19
CA PHE A 51 -6.13 20.60 13.88
C PHE A 51 -6.54 19.63 14.99
N ASP A 52 -7.83 19.29 15.01
CA ASP A 52 -8.40 18.33 15.93
C ASP A 52 -8.08 16.89 15.49
N GLY A 53 -7.06 16.31 16.11
CA GLY A 53 -6.63 14.93 15.95
C GLY A 53 -7.64 13.91 16.48
N SER A 54 -8.66 14.30 17.26
CA SER A 54 -9.71 13.36 17.70
C SER A 54 -10.71 13.04 16.60
N ALA A 55 -10.80 13.91 15.59
CA ALA A 55 -11.59 13.71 14.38
C ALA A 55 -10.89 12.80 13.35
N ILE A 56 -9.62 12.44 13.58
CA ILE A 56 -8.84 11.56 12.73
C ILE A 56 -8.73 10.19 13.39
N GLU A 57 -9.09 9.15 12.65
CA GLU A 57 -9.11 7.79 13.18
C GLU A 57 -7.72 7.35 13.66
N GLY A 58 -7.58 7.37 14.99
CA GLY A 58 -6.44 6.82 15.70
C GLY A 58 -5.29 7.76 15.99
N PHE A 59 -5.47 9.06 15.79
CA PHE A 59 -4.44 10.04 16.13
C PHE A 59 -4.43 10.44 17.61
N SER A 60 -5.56 10.33 18.31
CA SER A 60 -5.63 10.70 19.71
C SER A 60 -6.69 9.93 20.49
N ARG A 61 -6.49 9.81 21.81
CA ARG A 61 -7.59 9.62 22.75
C ARG A 61 -8.34 10.96 22.83
N VAL A 62 -9.64 10.96 23.15
CA VAL A 62 -10.47 12.19 23.25
C VAL A 62 -9.83 13.31 24.10
N SER A 63 -8.89 12.97 25.00
CA SER A 63 -8.12 13.88 25.84
C SER A 63 -6.87 14.53 25.22
N GLU A 64 -6.45 14.15 24.01
CA GLU A 64 -5.22 14.61 23.33
C GLU A 64 -5.54 15.14 21.92
N SER A 65 -6.60 15.95 21.80
CA SER A 65 -7.14 16.40 20.51
C SER A 65 -6.22 17.32 19.71
N ASP A 66 -5.36 18.10 20.36
CA ASP A 66 -4.63 19.17 19.69
C ASP A 66 -3.37 18.61 19.04
N THR A 67 -3.35 18.62 17.71
CA THR A 67 -2.23 18.11 16.90
C THR A 67 -1.83 19.13 15.85
N ILE A 68 -0.58 19.04 15.36
CA ILE A 68 0.00 19.99 14.42
C ILE A 68 0.38 19.26 13.14
N ALA A 69 -0.18 19.67 12.00
CA ALA A 69 0.27 19.24 10.68
C ALA A 69 1.44 20.12 10.22
N ARG A 70 2.62 19.52 10.03
CA ARG A 70 3.83 20.21 9.56
C ARG A 70 4.06 19.90 8.07
N PRO A 71 3.86 20.86 7.16
CA PRO A 71 4.08 20.64 5.73
C PRO A 71 5.52 20.29 5.41
N ASP A 72 5.71 19.22 4.64
CA ASP A 72 7.00 18.80 4.11
C ASP A 72 7.20 19.41 2.71
N PRO A 73 8.05 20.45 2.56
CA PRO A 73 8.23 21.15 1.30
C PRO A 73 8.89 20.28 0.21
N SER A 74 9.58 19.19 0.59
CA SER A 74 10.16 18.25 -0.37
C SER A 74 9.09 17.49 -1.17
N THR A 75 7.87 17.43 -0.63
CA THR A 75 6.72 16.77 -1.25
C THR A 75 5.82 17.74 -2.01
N PHE A 76 6.25 18.96 -2.31
CA PHE A 76 5.45 19.90 -3.07
C PHE A 76 5.21 19.42 -4.50
N GLN A 77 3.94 19.29 -4.90
CA GLN A 77 3.54 18.94 -6.26
C GLN A 77 2.30 19.74 -6.70
N ILE A 78 2.28 20.19 -7.95
CA ILE A 78 1.09 20.83 -8.54
C ILE A 78 0.13 19.73 -8.97
N LEU A 79 -1.14 19.83 -8.58
CA LEU A 79 -2.15 18.87 -9.01
C LEU A 79 -2.44 19.05 -10.51
N PRO A 80 -2.59 17.95 -11.28
CA PRO A 80 -2.66 18.01 -12.75
C PRO A 80 -4.01 18.51 -13.27
N PHE A 81 -4.93 18.84 -12.36
CA PHE A 81 -6.30 19.23 -12.65
C PHE A 81 -6.53 20.69 -12.29
N HIS A 82 -7.13 21.44 -13.20
CA HIS A 82 -7.59 22.80 -12.94
C HIS A 82 -8.88 22.78 -12.09
N GLN A 83 -9.00 23.77 -11.21
CA GLN A 83 -10.20 24.02 -10.41
C GLN A 83 -11.14 24.98 -11.16
N GLY A 84 -12.45 24.78 -11.03
CA GLY A 84 -13.48 25.74 -11.49
C GLY A 84 -13.46 26.03 -12.99
N ASP A 85 -13.32 27.32 -13.34
CA ASP A 85 -13.34 27.87 -14.71
C ASP A 85 -12.11 27.52 -15.56
N GLY A 86 -11.23 26.65 -15.06
CA GLY A 86 -10.08 26.15 -15.79
C GLY A 86 -8.82 27.01 -15.66
N ARG A 87 -8.83 28.09 -14.86
CA ARG A 87 -7.66 28.98 -14.70
C ARG A 87 -6.84 28.72 -13.45
N ASN A 88 -7.47 28.24 -12.38
CA ASN A 88 -6.81 28.13 -11.08
C ASN A 88 -6.15 26.77 -10.89
N LEU A 89 -4.85 26.78 -10.56
CA LEU A 89 -4.10 25.61 -10.14
C LEU A 89 -4.19 25.43 -8.63
N SER A 90 -4.07 24.17 -8.20
CA SER A 90 -3.91 23.81 -6.80
C SER A 90 -2.67 22.92 -6.65
N ALA A 91 -1.99 23.02 -5.52
CA ALA A 91 -0.86 22.16 -5.20
C ALA A 91 -1.16 21.30 -3.97
N ARG A 92 -0.30 20.32 -3.72
CA ARG A 92 -0.31 19.52 -2.50
C ARG A 92 1.07 19.45 -1.87
N MET A 93 1.09 19.23 -0.56
CA MET A 93 2.25 18.79 0.22
C MET A 93 1.77 17.78 1.24
N PHE A 94 2.52 16.72 1.47
CA PHE A 94 2.32 15.86 2.63
C PHE A 94 2.78 16.59 3.90
N CYS A 95 2.19 16.20 5.01
CA CYS A 95 2.49 16.70 6.34
C CYS A 95 2.93 15.54 7.22
N ASP A 96 3.94 15.81 8.05
CA ASP A 96 4.21 15.02 9.24
C ASP A 96 3.31 15.56 10.37
N ILE A 97 2.81 14.68 11.22
CA ILE A 97 2.00 15.08 12.37
C ILE A 97 2.90 15.20 13.59
N ALA A 98 2.78 16.31 14.29
CA ALA A 98 3.51 16.61 15.52
C ALA A 98 2.54 16.89 16.67
N MET A 99 3.02 16.65 17.89
CA MET A 99 2.37 17.03 19.13
C MET A 99 2.58 18.53 19.40
N PRO A 100 1.79 19.17 20.29
CA PRO A 100 1.93 20.60 20.60
C PRO A 100 3.30 21.00 21.16
N ASP A 101 4.03 20.06 21.78
CA ASP A 101 5.41 20.25 22.25
C ASP A 101 6.45 20.21 21.11
N GLY A 102 6.03 19.88 19.89
CA GLY A 102 6.86 19.82 18.70
C GLY A 102 7.39 18.42 18.37
N GLU A 103 7.23 17.44 19.26
CA GLU A 103 7.69 16.07 19.01
C GLU A 103 6.86 15.39 17.91
N PRO A 104 7.47 14.51 17.07
CA PRO A 104 6.72 13.74 16.09
C PRO A 104 5.66 12.86 16.75
N SER A 105 4.45 12.85 16.17
CA SER A 105 3.39 11.98 16.66
C SER A 105 3.75 10.52 16.42
N TRP A 106 3.63 9.72 17.47
CA TRP A 106 3.80 8.27 17.39
C TRP A 106 2.66 7.58 16.64
N ALA A 107 1.52 8.26 16.50
CA ALA A 107 0.34 7.76 15.80
C ALA A 107 0.36 8.01 14.29
N ASP A 108 1.31 8.82 13.78
CA ASP A 108 1.45 9.13 12.36
C ASP A 108 2.04 7.94 11.57
N PRO A 109 1.29 7.33 10.62
CA PRO A 109 1.81 6.24 9.80
C PRO A 109 3.07 6.62 9.02
N ARG A 110 3.17 7.88 8.55
CA ARG A 110 4.34 8.36 7.80
C ARG A 110 5.59 8.34 8.70
N GLN A 111 5.42 8.68 9.98
CA GLN A 111 6.47 8.62 10.98
C GLN A 111 6.81 7.18 11.39
N VAL A 112 5.83 6.27 11.44
CA VAL A 112 6.08 4.82 11.67
C VAL A 112 7.05 4.29 10.60
N LEU A 113 6.79 4.56 9.32
CA LEU A 113 7.67 4.14 8.24
C LEU A 113 9.05 4.80 8.32
N ARG A 114 9.11 6.10 8.63
CA ARG A 114 10.39 6.81 8.80
C ARG A 114 11.27 6.19 9.87
N ARG A 115 10.70 5.75 11.01
CA ARG A 115 11.46 5.06 12.06
C ARG A 115 12.06 3.74 11.57
N GLN A 116 11.32 2.96 10.78
CA GLN A 116 11.84 1.70 10.24
C GLN A 116 12.92 1.95 9.17
N LEU A 117 12.77 3.00 8.36
CA LEU A 117 13.81 3.41 7.41
C LEU A 117 15.09 3.88 8.11
N ASN A 118 14.97 4.61 9.21
CA ASN A 118 16.14 4.98 10.02
C ASN A 118 16.83 3.75 10.61
N ARG A 119 16.09 2.75 11.10
CA ARG A 119 16.65 1.48 11.55
C ARG A 119 17.38 0.74 10.43
N ALA A 120 16.82 0.72 9.22
CA ALA A 120 17.50 0.16 8.05
C ALA A 120 18.82 0.90 7.75
N ALA A 121 18.80 2.23 7.82
CA ALA A 121 19.97 3.07 7.57
C ALA A 121 21.06 2.89 8.64
N ASP A 122 20.68 2.72 9.91
CA ASP A 122 21.61 2.41 11.01
C ASP A 122 22.32 1.05 10.79
N GLU A 123 21.68 0.14 10.06
CA GLU A 123 22.23 -1.15 9.61
C GLU A 123 22.95 -1.06 8.25
N GLY A 124 23.06 0.13 7.66
CA GLY A 124 23.77 0.40 6.39
C GLY A 124 22.90 0.29 5.13
N PHE A 125 21.60 0.05 5.27
CA PHE A 125 20.70 -0.20 4.15
C PHE A 125 19.85 1.01 3.75
N THR A 126 19.65 1.17 2.44
CA THR A 126 18.57 1.99 1.85
C THR A 126 17.54 1.06 1.22
N CYS A 127 16.25 1.29 1.51
CA CYS A 127 15.16 0.46 1.01
C CYS A 127 14.44 1.13 -0.18
N TYR A 128 14.41 0.43 -1.32
CA TYR A 128 13.65 0.81 -2.50
C TYR A 128 12.46 -0.11 -2.71
N VAL A 129 11.34 0.47 -3.15
CA VAL A 129 10.07 -0.22 -3.36
C VAL A 129 9.51 0.08 -4.74
N HIS A 130 8.96 -0.95 -5.39
CA HIS A 130 8.24 -0.89 -6.67
C HIS A 130 6.91 -1.65 -6.53
N PRO A 131 5.77 -0.96 -6.51
CA PRO A 131 4.46 -1.58 -6.44
C PRO A 131 3.84 -1.79 -7.83
N GLU A 132 3.29 -2.98 -8.04
CA GLU A 132 2.31 -3.27 -9.09
C GLU A 132 0.93 -3.06 -8.47
N ILE A 133 0.17 -2.04 -8.90
CA ILE A 133 -1.07 -1.64 -8.21
C ILE A 133 -2.28 -1.94 -9.09
N GLU A 134 -3.03 -2.95 -8.68
CA GLU A 134 -4.27 -3.34 -9.34
C GLU A 134 -5.48 -2.61 -8.75
N PHE A 135 -6.48 -2.37 -9.59
CA PHE A 135 -7.76 -1.78 -9.20
C PHE A 135 -8.84 -2.08 -10.24
N PHE A 136 -10.10 -1.86 -9.89
CA PHE A 136 -11.22 -2.00 -10.82
C PHE A 136 -11.80 -0.65 -11.22
N LEU A 137 -12.15 -0.53 -12.51
CA LEU A 137 -13.05 0.47 -13.04
C LEU A 137 -14.46 -0.11 -13.12
N VAL A 138 -15.41 0.64 -12.56
CA VAL A 138 -16.82 0.25 -12.47
C VAL A 138 -17.72 1.43 -12.83
N LYS A 139 -18.94 1.15 -13.28
CA LYS A 139 -19.90 2.19 -13.66
C LYS A 139 -20.32 3.06 -12.48
N SER A 140 -20.48 2.46 -11.30
CA SER A 140 -20.90 3.13 -10.07
C SER A 140 -20.31 2.44 -8.84
N LEU A 141 -20.08 3.23 -7.78
CA LEU A 141 -19.79 2.71 -6.42
C LEU A 141 -21.03 2.67 -5.54
N ASP A 142 -22.14 3.25 -6.00
CA ASP A 142 -23.43 3.16 -5.34
C ASP A 142 -24.13 1.88 -5.79
N THR A 143 -23.98 0.82 -5.00
CA THR A 143 -24.44 -0.54 -5.35
C THR A 143 -25.44 -1.14 -4.36
N ASP A 144 -25.75 -0.43 -3.27
CA ASP A 144 -26.57 -0.95 -2.16
C ASP A 144 -26.11 -2.34 -1.66
N GLY A 145 -24.80 -2.54 -1.59
CA GLY A 145 -24.16 -3.79 -1.17
C GLY A 145 -24.16 -4.91 -2.22
N GLN A 146 -24.67 -4.67 -3.43
CA GLN A 146 -24.55 -5.61 -4.55
C GLN A 146 -23.18 -5.50 -5.25
N PRO A 147 -22.75 -6.54 -6.00
CA PRO A 147 -21.58 -6.42 -6.86
C PRO A 147 -21.72 -5.23 -7.83
N PRO A 148 -20.67 -4.42 -8.02
CA PRO A 148 -20.71 -3.33 -9.00
C PRO A 148 -20.80 -3.89 -10.43
N VAL A 149 -21.00 -3.00 -11.42
CA VAL A 149 -20.91 -3.37 -12.84
C VAL A 149 -19.55 -2.91 -13.37
N PRO A 150 -18.72 -3.79 -13.98
CA PRO A 150 -17.43 -3.40 -14.56
C PRO A 150 -17.63 -2.40 -15.71
N SER A 151 -16.63 -1.55 -15.96
CA SER A 151 -16.66 -0.56 -17.05
C SER A 151 -16.51 -1.18 -18.43
N ASP A 152 -15.95 -2.38 -18.52
CA ASP A 152 -15.67 -3.07 -19.77
C ASP A 152 -15.81 -4.60 -19.62
N SER A 153 -15.36 -5.33 -20.64
CA SER A 153 -15.31 -6.81 -20.68
C SER A 153 -13.94 -7.32 -21.14
N GLY A 154 -12.89 -6.52 -20.98
CA GLY A 154 -11.54 -6.88 -21.40
C GLY A 154 -10.91 -7.96 -20.53
N GLY A 155 -9.83 -8.57 -21.02
CA GLY A 155 -8.97 -9.47 -20.27
C GLY A 155 -7.48 -9.08 -20.35
N TYR A 156 -6.62 -9.99 -19.90
CA TYR A 156 -5.20 -9.73 -19.69
C TYR A 156 -4.50 -9.24 -20.96
N PHE A 157 -3.87 -8.07 -20.89
CA PHE A 157 -3.21 -7.37 -22.01
C PHE A 157 -4.11 -6.98 -23.20
N ASP A 158 -5.43 -7.09 -23.08
CA ASP A 158 -6.32 -6.68 -24.17
C ASP A 158 -6.23 -5.18 -24.47
N GLN A 159 -6.28 -4.86 -25.77
CA GLN A 159 -6.43 -3.49 -26.21
C GLN A 159 -7.88 -3.05 -26.03
N ALA A 160 -8.09 -1.88 -25.43
CA ALA A 160 -9.41 -1.35 -25.10
C ALA A 160 -10.18 -0.88 -26.37
N VAL A 161 -10.75 -1.81 -27.14
CA VAL A 161 -11.52 -1.51 -28.36
C VAL A 161 -13.01 -1.28 -28.06
N THR A 162 -13.53 -1.81 -26.94
CA THR A 162 -14.94 -1.75 -26.53
C THR A 162 -15.14 -1.29 -25.07
N ASP A 163 -14.23 -0.46 -24.57
CA ASP A 163 -14.24 0.06 -23.20
C ASP A 163 -15.15 1.31 -23.08
N GLU A 164 -15.85 1.47 -21.95
CA GLU A 164 -16.59 2.70 -21.63
C GLU A 164 -15.67 3.88 -21.33
N ALA A 165 -14.43 3.61 -20.91
CA ALA A 165 -13.41 4.60 -20.58
C ALA A 165 -12.07 4.33 -21.31
N PRO A 166 -12.06 4.25 -22.66
CA PRO A 166 -10.91 3.77 -23.44
C PRO A 166 -9.65 4.65 -23.28
N GLN A 167 -9.85 5.89 -22.86
CA GLN A 167 -8.81 6.90 -22.67
C GLN A 167 -8.26 6.92 -21.23
N PHE A 168 -8.88 6.19 -20.30
CA PHE A 168 -8.59 6.26 -18.87
C PHE A 168 -7.10 6.02 -18.55
N ARG A 169 -6.50 4.93 -19.06
CA ARG A 169 -5.10 4.59 -18.74
C ARG A 169 -4.16 5.70 -19.21
N GLN A 170 -4.34 6.21 -20.43
CA GLN A 170 -3.52 7.30 -20.95
C GLN A 170 -3.70 8.59 -20.13
N ASP A 171 -4.93 8.92 -19.74
CA ASP A 171 -5.19 10.09 -18.89
C ASP A 171 -4.58 9.95 -17.48
N ALA A 172 -4.64 8.74 -16.91
CA ALA A 172 -4.05 8.43 -15.61
C ALA A 172 -2.52 8.55 -15.65
N ILE A 173 -1.87 7.95 -16.65
CA ILE A 173 -0.41 8.04 -16.85
C ILE A 173 0.00 9.51 -17.02
N ASN A 174 -0.66 10.25 -17.92
CA ASN A 174 -0.36 11.67 -18.14
C ASN A 174 -0.52 12.50 -16.86
N ALA A 175 -1.53 12.21 -16.03
CA ALA A 175 -1.75 12.92 -14.78
C ALA A 175 -0.68 12.60 -13.73
N LEU A 176 -0.25 11.34 -13.62
CA LEU A 176 0.81 10.89 -12.72
C LEU A 176 2.18 11.48 -13.11
N GLU A 177 2.53 11.43 -14.40
CA GLU A 177 3.80 11.96 -14.90
C GLU A 177 3.92 13.48 -14.68
N ARG A 178 2.80 14.22 -14.83
CA ARG A 178 2.76 15.67 -14.51
C ARG A 178 3.02 15.98 -13.03
N MET A 179 2.81 15.02 -12.15
CA MET A 179 3.13 15.12 -10.72
C MET A 179 4.51 14.54 -10.37
N GLY A 180 5.31 14.17 -11.37
CA GLY A 180 6.63 13.56 -11.18
C GLY A 180 6.58 12.09 -10.75
N ILE A 181 5.43 11.42 -10.84
CA ILE A 181 5.29 9.99 -10.55
C ILE A 181 5.50 9.23 -11.86
N SER A 182 6.66 8.58 -11.99
CA SER A 182 7.00 7.80 -13.17
C SER A 182 6.25 6.47 -13.20
N VAL A 183 5.53 6.21 -14.29
CA VAL A 183 4.91 4.92 -14.58
C VAL A 183 5.91 4.03 -15.33
N GLU A 184 5.97 2.75 -14.99
CA GLU A 184 6.77 1.77 -15.72
C GLU A 184 5.97 1.11 -16.83
N PHE A 185 4.83 0.51 -16.48
CA PHE A 185 3.90 -0.13 -17.39
C PHE A 185 2.45 0.09 -16.93
N SER A 186 1.52 -0.15 -17.85
CA SER A 186 0.10 -0.25 -17.53
C SER A 186 -0.58 -1.16 -18.54
N HIS A 187 -1.48 -2.01 -18.06
CA HIS A 187 -2.26 -2.92 -18.89
C HIS A 187 -3.62 -3.20 -18.27
N HIS A 188 -4.47 -3.82 -19.09
CA HIS A 188 -5.67 -4.47 -18.59
C HIS A 188 -5.27 -5.75 -17.88
N GLU A 189 -5.90 -6.02 -16.73
CA GLU A 189 -5.68 -7.23 -15.94
C GLU A 189 -6.62 -8.37 -16.36
N THR A 190 -6.61 -9.50 -15.66
CA THR A 190 -7.33 -10.72 -16.03
C THR A 190 -8.85 -10.59 -15.98
N ALA A 191 -9.41 -9.80 -15.06
CA ALA A 191 -10.84 -9.65 -14.88
C ALA A 191 -11.46 -8.44 -15.62
N PRO A 192 -12.74 -8.49 -16.02
CA PRO A 192 -13.45 -7.36 -16.59
C PRO A 192 -13.35 -6.08 -15.75
N GLY A 193 -12.94 -4.97 -16.37
CA GLY A 193 -12.73 -3.68 -15.72
C GLY A 193 -11.49 -3.61 -14.82
N GLN A 194 -10.72 -4.69 -14.66
CA GLN A 194 -9.49 -4.69 -13.86
C GLN A 194 -8.34 -4.03 -14.62
N GLN A 195 -7.62 -3.18 -13.93
CA GLN A 195 -6.51 -2.41 -14.47
C GLN A 195 -5.30 -2.55 -13.55
N GLU A 196 -4.11 -2.47 -14.13
CA GLU A 196 -2.85 -2.38 -13.41
C GLU A 196 -2.04 -1.18 -13.93
N ILE A 197 -1.42 -0.46 -13.00
CA ILE A 197 -0.42 0.55 -13.30
C ILE A 197 0.76 0.35 -12.34
N ASP A 198 1.93 0.14 -12.94
CA ASP A 198 3.17 -0.09 -12.20
C ASP A 198 3.90 1.22 -12.04
N LEU A 199 4.32 1.54 -10.82
CA LEU A 199 5.11 2.73 -10.55
C LEU A 199 6.59 2.37 -10.57
N ARG A 200 7.43 3.16 -11.24
CA ARG A 200 8.89 2.96 -11.14
C ARG A 200 9.35 3.05 -9.70
N TYR A 201 10.34 2.25 -9.34
CA TYR A 201 10.86 2.19 -7.98
C TYR A 201 11.27 3.57 -7.44
N ALA A 202 11.07 3.76 -6.14
CA ALA A 202 11.53 4.92 -5.38
C ALA A 202 11.95 4.45 -3.97
N ASP A 203 12.55 5.33 -3.16
CA ASP A 203 12.71 5.04 -1.74
C ASP A 203 11.34 4.79 -1.10
N ALA A 204 11.28 3.96 -0.05
CA ALA A 204 10.01 3.48 0.47
C ALA A 204 9.06 4.59 0.97
N LEU A 205 9.58 5.69 1.51
CA LEU A 205 8.76 6.80 2.01
C LEU A 205 8.14 7.56 0.85
N SER A 206 8.94 7.95 -0.14
CA SER A 206 8.46 8.56 -1.38
C SER A 206 7.47 7.64 -2.11
N MET A 207 7.70 6.32 -2.09
CA MET A 207 6.78 5.36 -2.71
C MET A 207 5.44 5.30 -1.98
N ALA A 208 5.42 5.34 -0.65
CA ALA A 208 4.17 5.41 0.11
C ALA A 208 3.39 6.70 -0.18
N ASP A 209 4.07 7.86 -0.24
CA ASP A 209 3.51 9.15 -0.66
C ASP A 209 2.95 9.07 -2.10
N ASN A 210 3.65 8.37 -3.00
CA ASN A 210 3.23 8.14 -4.38
C ASN A 210 1.99 7.27 -4.47
N ILE A 211 1.85 6.21 -3.67
CA ILE A 211 0.65 5.35 -3.64
C ILE A 211 -0.57 6.13 -3.14
N MET A 212 -0.41 6.95 -2.10
CA MET A 212 -1.48 7.83 -1.62
C MET A 212 -1.94 8.78 -2.75
N THR A 213 -0.98 9.37 -3.46
CA THR A 213 -1.26 10.27 -4.60
C THR A 213 -1.91 9.49 -5.76
N PHE A 214 -1.40 8.32 -6.08
CA PHE A 214 -1.87 7.44 -7.15
C PHE A 214 -3.35 7.11 -6.97
N ARG A 215 -3.75 6.65 -5.79
CA ARG A 215 -5.16 6.33 -5.49
C ARG A 215 -6.08 7.54 -5.64
N TYR A 216 -5.62 8.72 -5.25
CA TYR A 216 -6.36 9.97 -5.47
C TYR A 216 -6.50 10.29 -6.97
N ILE A 217 -5.40 10.28 -7.72
CA ILE A 217 -5.38 10.62 -9.15
C ILE A 217 -6.22 9.64 -9.96
N VAL A 218 -6.05 8.33 -9.77
CA VAL A 218 -6.86 7.30 -10.43
C VAL A 218 -8.35 7.53 -10.20
N LYS A 219 -8.78 7.80 -8.96
CA LYS A 219 -10.19 8.11 -8.66
C LYS A 219 -10.67 9.39 -9.35
N GLN A 220 -9.83 10.43 -9.46
CA GLN A 220 -10.20 11.67 -10.15
C GLN A 220 -10.32 11.46 -11.67
N VAL A 221 -9.37 10.73 -12.28
CA VAL A 221 -9.37 10.43 -13.71
C VAL A 221 -10.55 9.53 -14.07
N ALA A 222 -10.85 8.51 -13.27
CA ALA A 222 -12.01 7.65 -13.45
C ALA A 222 -13.30 8.47 -13.48
N ARG A 223 -13.49 9.37 -12.49
CA ARG A 223 -14.67 10.25 -12.44
C ARG A 223 -14.79 11.17 -13.66
N ARG A 224 -13.67 11.68 -14.17
CA ARG A 224 -13.64 12.51 -15.39
C ARG A 224 -13.95 11.72 -16.65
N ASN A 225 -13.64 10.43 -16.66
CA ASN A 225 -13.96 9.48 -17.72
C ASN A 225 -15.34 8.81 -17.54
N GLY A 226 -16.20 9.32 -16.65
CA GLY A 226 -17.58 8.82 -16.49
C GLY A 226 -17.71 7.54 -15.65
N VAL A 227 -16.62 6.94 -15.20
CA VAL A 227 -16.59 5.70 -14.41
C VAL A 227 -16.11 5.96 -12.97
N ARG A 228 -15.91 4.92 -12.16
CA ARG A 228 -15.36 4.99 -10.81
C ARG A 228 -14.27 3.96 -10.63
N ALA A 229 -13.24 4.30 -9.86
CA ALA A 229 -12.18 3.37 -9.49
C ALA A 229 -12.37 2.87 -8.06
N THR A 230 -12.19 1.57 -7.84
CA THR A 230 -12.13 0.94 -6.52
C THR A 230 -10.85 0.14 -6.36
N PHE A 231 -10.24 0.24 -5.18
CA PHE A 231 -9.05 -0.52 -4.77
C PHE A 231 -9.43 -1.67 -3.82
N MET A 232 -10.73 -1.96 -3.69
CA MET A 232 -11.25 -3.03 -2.86
C MET A 232 -10.59 -4.37 -3.26
N PRO A 233 -10.11 -5.19 -2.31
CA PRO A 233 -9.32 -6.38 -2.63
C PRO A 233 -10.07 -7.42 -3.47
N LYS A 234 -11.38 -7.59 -3.29
CA LYS A 234 -12.21 -8.58 -3.99
C LYS A 234 -13.63 -8.05 -4.16
N PRO A 235 -13.88 -7.17 -5.17
CA PRO A 235 -15.21 -6.61 -5.42
C PRO A 235 -16.14 -7.60 -6.13
N PHE A 236 -15.59 -8.59 -6.83
CA PHE A 236 -16.33 -9.61 -7.57
C PHE A 236 -15.99 -11.00 -7.03
N VAL A 237 -17.00 -11.85 -6.84
CA VAL A 237 -16.81 -13.20 -6.27
C VAL A 237 -16.10 -14.13 -7.26
N ALA A 238 -16.51 -14.09 -8.53
CA ALA A 238 -16.06 -15.02 -9.57
C ALA A 238 -14.73 -14.61 -10.25
N GLU A 239 -14.32 -13.35 -10.10
CA GLU A 239 -13.18 -12.77 -10.83
C GLU A 239 -11.96 -12.60 -9.93
N ALA A 240 -10.77 -12.40 -10.49
CA ALA A 240 -9.57 -12.06 -9.72
C ALA A 240 -9.78 -10.83 -8.80
N GLY A 241 -8.97 -10.74 -7.75
CA GLY A 241 -9.00 -9.59 -6.82
C GLY A 241 -7.84 -8.65 -7.07
N SER A 242 -7.92 -7.43 -6.53
CA SER A 242 -6.86 -6.43 -6.68
C SER A 242 -5.72 -6.61 -5.68
N ALA A 243 -4.50 -6.73 -6.20
CA ALA A 243 -3.28 -6.77 -5.42
C ALA A 243 -2.39 -5.53 -5.54
N MET A 244 -1.52 -5.40 -4.54
CA MET A 244 -0.40 -4.47 -4.56
C MET A 244 0.90 -5.28 -4.43
N HIS A 245 1.30 -6.00 -5.48
CA HIS A 245 2.53 -6.79 -5.41
C HIS A 245 3.69 -5.84 -5.14
N THR A 246 4.37 -6.06 -4.02
CA THR A 246 5.34 -5.12 -3.48
C THR A 246 6.73 -5.68 -3.72
N HIS A 247 7.45 -5.12 -4.68
CA HIS A 247 8.84 -5.46 -4.91
C HIS A 247 9.73 -4.64 -4.00
N MET A 248 10.62 -5.30 -3.25
CA MET A 248 11.54 -4.67 -2.31
C MET A 248 12.99 -5.04 -2.62
N SER A 249 13.89 -4.08 -2.40
CA SER A 249 15.34 -4.27 -2.49
C SER A 249 16.05 -3.41 -1.47
N LEU A 250 17.12 -3.94 -0.88
CA LEU A 250 18.03 -3.19 -0.01
C LEU A 250 19.33 -2.90 -0.75
N PHE A 251 19.88 -1.71 -0.51
CA PHE A 251 21.13 -1.25 -1.08
C PHE A 251 22.09 -0.80 0.01
N GLU A 252 23.37 -1.10 -0.15
CA GLU A 252 24.49 -0.57 0.64
C GLU A 252 25.28 0.40 -0.24
N GLY A 253 25.04 1.70 -0.05
CA GLY A 253 25.49 2.70 -1.04
C GLY A 253 24.82 2.47 -2.40
N ASP A 254 25.63 2.27 -3.44
CA ASP A 254 25.15 2.01 -4.81
C ASP A 254 25.02 0.50 -5.14
N GLU A 255 25.40 -0.38 -4.20
CA GLU A 255 25.38 -1.82 -4.42
C GLU A 255 24.07 -2.45 -3.95
N ASN A 256 23.44 -3.25 -4.81
CA ASN A 256 22.23 -3.98 -4.46
C ASN A 256 22.59 -5.15 -3.53
N ALA A 257 22.25 -5.02 -2.25
CA ALA A 257 22.58 -5.97 -1.19
C ALA A 257 21.87 -7.32 -1.35
N PHE A 258 20.88 -7.44 -2.23
CA PHE A 258 20.16 -8.70 -2.49
C PHE A 258 20.80 -9.58 -3.56
N HIS A 259 21.79 -9.06 -4.30
CA HIS A 259 22.39 -9.78 -5.41
C HIS A 259 23.66 -10.53 -5.00
N ASP A 260 23.76 -11.77 -5.45
CA ASP A 260 24.98 -12.57 -5.40
C ASP A 260 25.14 -13.31 -6.73
N PRO A 261 26.21 -13.09 -7.51
CA PRO A 261 26.40 -13.74 -8.80
C PRO A 261 26.61 -15.26 -8.72
N ASP A 262 27.08 -15.77 -7.58
CA ASP A 262 27.49 -17.17 -7.42
C ASP A 262 26.36 -18.06 -6.89
N ASP A 263 25.31 -17.48 -6.32
CA ASP A 263 24.12 -18.21 -5.89
C ASP A 263 23.26 -18.70 -7.07
N GLU A 264 22.65 -19.87 -6.95
CA GLU A 264 21.79 -20.51 -7.96
C GLU A 264 20.69 -19.56 -8.43
N PHE A 265 20.02 -18.91 -7.48
CA PHE A 265 18.95 -17.98 -7.81
C PHE A 265 19.49 -16.60 -8.13
N ARG A 266 20.72 -16.27 -7.71
CA ARG A 266 21.35 -14.94 -7.59
C ARG A 266 20.99 -14.16 -6.32
N LEU A 267 20.64 -14.85 -5.23
CA LEU A 267 20.32 -14.24 -3.94
C LEU A 267 21.53 -14.24 -3.01
N SER A 268 21.88 -13.07 -2.50
CA SER A 268 22.83 -12.95 -1.40
C SER A 268 22.30 -13.56 -0.11
N ARG A 269 23.18 -13.74 0.88
CA ARG A 269 22.78 -14.09 2.25
C ARG A 269 21.80 -13.08 2.83
N THR A 270 21.98 -11.79 2.56
CA THR A 270 21.08 -10.71 2.99
C THR A 270 19.69 -10.91 2.40
N ALA A 271 19.58 -11.16 1.09
CA ALA A 271 18.29 -11.45 0.45
C ALA A 271 17.63 -12.69 1.04
N LYS A 272 18.37 -13.79 1.21
CA LYS A 272 17.83 -15.04 1.76
C LYS A 272 17.27 -14.83 3.18
N SER A 273 18.04 -14.15 4.02
CA SER A 273 17.62 -13.85 5.41
C SER A 273 16.44 -12.89 5.45
N PHE A 274 16.39 -11.91 4.54
CA PHE A 274 15.24 -11.02 4.39
C PHE A 274 13.97 -11.78 4.01
N ILE A 275 14.04 -12.66 3.00
CA ILE A 275 12.92 -13.52 2.60
C ILE A 275 12.49 -14.39 3.77
N ALA A 276 13.43 -15.04 4.46
CA ALA A 276 13.13 -15.88 5.62
C ALA A 276 12.41 -15.10 6.72
N GLY A 277 12.80 -13.84 6.96
CA GLY A 277 12.08 -12.91 7.85
C GLY A 277 10.63 -12.66 7.42
N ILE A 278 10.40 -12.35 6.14
CA ILE A 278 9.03 -12.19 5.60
C ILE A 278 8.20 -13.46 5.80
N LEU A 279 8.76 -14.64 5.52
CA LEU A 279 8.03 -15.91 5.64
C LEU A 279 7.71 -16.27 7.10
N GLU A 280 8.65 -16.06 8.02
CA GLU A 280 8.45 -16.35 9.44
C GLU A 280 7.34 -15.49 10.05
N HIS A 281 7.30 -14.22 9.66
CA HIS A 281 6.40 -13.22 10.21
C HIS A 281 5.14 -13.01 9.36
N ALA A 282 4.95 -13.80 8.29
CA ALA A 282 3.89 -13.60 7.31
C ALA A 282 2.48 -13.57 7.92
N GLY A 283 2.23 -14.44 8.90
CA GLY A 283 0.92 -14.54 9.55
C GLY A 283 0.60 -13.34 10.44
N GLU A 284 1.53 -12.92 11.30
CA GLU A 284 1.34 -11.76 12.19
C GLU A 284 1.30 -10.41 11.47
N ILE A 285 1.98 -10.26 10.33
CA ILE A 285 1.90 -9.03 9.51
C ILE A 285 0.68 -9.01 8.57
N SER A 286 -0.04 -10.13 8.44
CA SER A 286 -1.18 -10.23 7.52
C SER A 286 -2.29 -9.24 7.87
N ALA A 287 -2.55 -9.00 9.16
CA ALA A 287 -3.57 -8.05 9.58
C ALA A 287 -3.32 -6.62 9.07
N VAL A 288 -2.05 -6.22 8.88
CA VAL A 288 -1.67 -4.88 8.39
C VAL A 288 -1.60 -4.84 6.87
N THR A 289 -1.05 -5.88 6.24
CA THR A 289 -0.90 -5.97 4.77
C THR A 289 -2.21 -6.32 4.04
N ASN A 290 -3.16 -6.92 4.76
CA ASN A 290 -4.50 -7.34 4.32
C ASN A 290 -5.54 -6.82 5.32
N GLN A 291 -5.67 -5.49 5.41
CA GLN A 291 -6.29 -4.82 6.56
C GLN A 291 -7.82 -4.79 6.59
N PHE A 292 -8.52 -5.47 5.67
CA PHE A 292 -9.97 -5.48 5.64
C PHE A 292 -10.52 -6.91 5.62
N VAL A 293 -11.75 -7.11 6.10
CA VAL A 293 -12.44 -8.40 5.97
C VAL A 293 -12.47 -8.89 4.51
N ASN A 294 -12.61 -7.97 3.56
CA ASN A 294 -12.64 -8.29 2.13
C ASN A 294 -11.28 -8.76 1.58
N SER A 295 -10.16 -8.35 2.19
CA SER A 295 -8.80 -8.81 1.81
C SER A 295 -8.69 -10.32 1.84
N TYR A 296 -9.31 -10.97 2.83
CA TYR A 296 -9.26 -12.42 2.99
C TYR A 296 -10.16 -13.16 2.01
N LYS A 297 -11.12 -12.49 1.37
CA LYS A 297 -11.83 -13.06 0.22
C LYS A 297 -10.91 -13.19 -1.00
N ARG A 298 -9.94 -12.28 -1.14
CA ARG A 298 -8.86 -12.41 -2.13
C ARG A 298 -7.87 -13.51 -1.74
N ILE A 299 -7.41 -13.57 -0.48
CA ILE A 299 -6.47 -14.62 -0.05
C ILE A 299 -7.07 -16.03 -0.16
N ALA A 300 -8.28 -16.25 0.37
CA ALA A 300 -8.88 -17.59 0.42
C ALA A 300 -9.53 -18.03 -0.89
N PHE A 301 -10.06 -17.10 -1.70
CA PHE A 301 -10.86 -17.40 -2.90
C PHE A 301 -10.41 -16.62 -4.14
N GLY A 302 -9.19 -16.09 -4.13
CA GLY A 302 -8.62 -15.26 -5.20
C GLY A 302 -8.19 -16.02 -6.44
N GLY A 303 -7.90 -17.32 -6.30
CA GLY A 303 -7.25 -18.13 -7.35
C GLY A 303 -5.75 -17.84 -7.47
N GLU A 304 -5.35 -16.56 -7.55
CA GLU A 304 -3.97 -16.13 -7.81
C GLU A 304 -3.23 -15.57 -6.60
N ALA A 305 -3.94 -15.38 -5.48
CA ALA A 305 -3.36 -14.86 -4.25
C ALA A 305 -2.61 -15.97 -3.49
N PRO A 306 -1.49 -15.65 -2.83
CA PRO A 306 -0.75 -16.63 -2.04
C PRO A 306 -1.57 -17.09 -0.84
N THR A 307 -1.58 -18.40 -0.58
CA THR A 307 -2.32 -19.03 0.54
C THR A 307 -1.42 -19.57 1.65
N ALA A 308 -0.11 -19.55 1.43
CA ALA A 308 0.88 -20.06 2.37
C ALA A 308 2.16 -19.21 2.34
N ALA A 309 2.87 -19.17 3.46
CA ALA A 309 4.15 -18.50 3.62
C ALA A 309 5.26 -19.33 2.95
N THR A 310 5.32 -19.24 1.63
CA THR A 310 6.32 -19.90 0.78
C THR A 310 7.05 -18.87 -0.08
N TRP A 311 8.21 -19.27 -0.60
CA TRP A 311 8.91 -18.48 -1.62
C TRP A 311 9.23 -19.34 -2.83
N GLY A 312 9.46 -18.72 -3.99
CA GLY A 312 9.90 -19.43 -5.17
C GLY A 312 10.46 -18.53 -6.27
N ALA A 313 11.42 -19.05 -7.03
CA ALA A 313 11.95 -18.40 -8.21
C ALA A 313 10.92 -18.47 -9.35
N SER A 314 10.49 -17.33 -9.88
CA SER A 314 9.43 -17.24 -10.90
C SER A 314 8.08 -17.87 -10.54
N ASN A 315 7.86 -18.32 -9.29
CA ASN A 315 6.63 -18.96 -8.87
C ASN A 315 5.59 -17.91 -8.42
N ARG A 316 4.54 -17.70 -9.23
CA ARG A 316 3.47 -16.73 -8.94
C ARG A 316 2.48 -17.19 -7.86
N SER A 317 2.49 -18.47 -7.50
CA SER A 317 1.64 -19.02 -6.43
C SER A 317 2.24 -18.84 -5.01
N ALA A 318 3.53 -18.53 -4.94
CA ALA A 318 4.24 -18.33 -3.68
C ALA A 318 3.97 -16.93 -3.08
N LEU A 319 4.08 -16.80 -1.76
CA LEU A 319 3.99 -15.50 -1.08
C LEU A 319 5.11 -14.55 -1.51
N VAL A 320 6.34 -15.04 -1.49
CA VAL A 320 7.51 -14.27 -1.93
C VAL A 320 8.02 -14.84 -3.24
N ARG A 321 7.84 -14.08 -4.31
CA ARG A 321 8.39 -14.43 -5.62
C ARG A 321 9.74 -13.77 -5.82
N VAL A 322 10.67 -14.49 -6.43
CA VAL A 322 11.96 -13.93 -6.88
C VAL A 322 11.90 -13.82 -8.41
N PRO A 323 11.79 -12.61 -8.98
CA PRO A 323 11.72 -12.44 -10.43
C PRO A 323 13.04 -12.87 -11.11
N MET A 324 12.93 -13.71 -12.14
CA MET A 324 14.08 -14.22 -12.90
C MET A 324 14.18 -13.65 -14.33
N TYR A 325 13.48 -12.55 -14.64
CA TYR A 325 13.52 -11.94 -15.98
C TYR A 325 14.85 -11.26 -16.32
N THR A 326 15.58 -10.79 -15.29
CA THR A 326 16.79 -9.96 -15.44
C THR A 326 17.93 -10.47 -14.57
N VAL A 327 18.16 -11.79 -14.59
CA VAL A 327 19.15 -12.50 -13.75
C VAL A 327 20.55 -11.86 -13.78
N ASN A 328 20.95 -11.32 -14.92
CA ASN A 328 22.29 -10.73 -15.11
C ASN A 328 22.37 -9.23 -14.78
N LYS A 329 21.26 -8.59 -14.38
CA LYS A 329 21.23 -7.16 -14.02
C LYS A 329 21.20 -7.04 -12.50
N GLN A 330 22.39 -6.94 -11.89
CA GLN A 330 22.58 -6.85 -10.44
C GLN A 330 21.65 -5.81 -9.79
N SER A 331 21.51 -4.63 -10.39
CA SER A 331 20.70 -3.55 -9.83
C SER A 331 19.21 -3.83 -9.78
N SER A 332 18.66 -4.76 -10.56
CA SER A 332 17.22 -5.08 -10.56
C SER A 332 16.85 -6.25 -9.65
N ARG A 333 17.80 -6.76 -8.86
CA ARG A 333 17.55 -7.85 -7.93
C ARG A 333 16.64 -7.42 -6.79
N ARG A 334 15.55 -8.16 -6.61
CA ARG A 334 14.47 -7.81 -5.68
C ARG A 334 13.66 -9.03 -5.27
N VAL A 335 12.88 -8.87 -4.23
CA VAL A 335 11.88 -9.84 -3.78
C VAL A 335 10.50 -9.23 -3.97
N GLU A 336 9.55 -10.01 -4.47
CA GLU A 336 8.17 -9.59 -4.70
C GLU A 336 7.27 -10.22 -3.65
N VAL A 337 6.75 -9.42 -2.72
CA VAL A 337 5.79 -9.89 -1.71
C VAL A 337 4.38 -9.70 -2.27
N ARG A 338 3.67 -10.80 -2.45
CA ARG A 338 2.40 -10.85 -3.21
C ARG A 338 1.14 -10.75 -2.35
N SER A 339 1.28 -10.83 -1.03
CA SER A 339 0.14 -10.73 -0.11
C SER A 339 -0.39 -9.33 0.16
N PRO A 340 0.29 -8.19 -0.05
CA PRO A 340 -0.37 -6.90 0.15
C PRO A 340 -1.49 -6.66 -0.86
N ASP A 341 -2.57 -6.00 -0.43
CA ASP A 341 -3.64 -5.53 -1.31
C ASP A 341 -3.61 -4.01 -1.48
N SER A 342 -4.22 -3.51 -2.55
CA SER A 342 -4.20 -2.07 -2.92
C SER A 342 -4.97 -1.16 -1.95
N ALA A 343 -5.74 -1.74 -1.03
CA ALA A 343 -6.48 -1.00 -0.02
C ALA A 343 -5.64 -0.78 1.25
N ALA A 344 -4.54 -1.51 1.44
CA ALA A 344 -3.67 -1.37 2.61
C ALA A 344 -3.15 0.07 2.81
N ASN A 345 -2.85 0.41 4.05
CA ASN A 345 -2.10 1.62 4.37
C ASN A 345 -0.64 1.41 3.95
N PRO A 346 -0.12 2.08 2.90
CA PRO A 346 1.20 1.77 2.35
C PRO A 346 2.31 2.05 3.37
N TYR A 347 2.15 3.06 4.24
CA TYR A 347 3.16 3.36 5.26
C TYR A 347 3.29 2.21 6.26
N LEU A 348 2.17 1.70 6.78
CA LEU A 348 2.18 0.62 7.76
C LEU A 348 2.57 -0.71 7.12
N ALA A 349 2.07 -1.01 5.91
CA ALA A 349 2.42 -2.21 5.16
C ALA A 349 3.93 -2.29 4.91
N TYR A 350 4.55 -1.20 4.42
CA TYR A 350 6.00 -1.17 4.21
C TYR A 350 6.79 -1.22 5.51
N SER A 351 6.26 -0.64 6.60
CA SER A 351 6.90 -0.72 7.92
C SER A 351 7.02 -2.15 8.40
N VAL A 352 5.94 -2.93 8.37
CA VAL A 352 5.93 -4.32 8.86
C VAL A 352 6.71 -5.26 7.94
N LEU A 353 6.66 -5.04 6.62
CA LEU A 353 7.46 -5.81 5.66
C LEU A 353 8.96 -5.55 5.87
N LEU A 354 9.37 -4.28 5.96
CA LEU A 354 10.77 -3.93 6.20
C LEU A 354 11.25 -4.46 7.55
N ALA A 355 10.47 -4.30 8.63
CA ALA A 355 10.83 -4.79 9.94
C ALA A 355 10.97 -6.33 10.00
N ALA A 356 10.05 -7.07 9.37
CA ALA A 356 10.14 -8.53 9.26
C ALA A 356 11.41 -8.96 8.52
N GLY A 357 11.70 -8.34 7.37
CA GLY A 357 12.89 -8.65 6.60
C GLY A 357 14.21 -8.28 7.31
N LEU A 358 14.27 -7.12 7.97
CA LEU A 358 15.43 -6.72 8.76
C LEU A 358 15.64 -7.63 9.98
N LYS A 359 14.57 -8.06 10.65
CA LYS A 359 14.68 -9.04 11.75
C LYS A 359 15.29 -10.35 11.25
N GLY A 360 14.85 -10.83 10.08
CA GLY A 360 15.45 -12.01 9.45
C GLY A 360 16.94 -11.85 9.18
N ILE A 361 17.39 -10.68 8.71
CA ILE A 361 18.82 -10.36 8.52
C ILE A 361 19.57 -10.35 9.86
N ARG A 362 19.08 -9.62 10.86
CA ARG A 362 19.74 -9.46 12.17
C ARG A 362 19.87 -10.77 12.94
N GLU A 363 18.84 -11.59 12.92
CA GLU A 363 18.80 -12.87 13.65
C GLU A 363 19.32 -14.04 12.81
N GLY A 364 19.66 -13.79 11.54
CA GLY A 364 20.26 -14.78 10.65
C GLY A 364 19.33 -15.92 10.30
N TYR A 365 18.05 -15.63 10.03
CA TYR A 365 17.06 -16.65 9.68
C TYR A 365 17.47 -17.40 8.41
N GLU A 366 17.30 -18.73 8.44
CA GLU A 366 17.63 -19.58 7.31
C GLU A 366 16.45 -19.70 6.34
N LEU A 367 16.72 -19.44 5.05
CA LEU A 367 15.74 -19.64 4.00
C LEU A 367 15.69 -21.12 3.61
N GLY A 368 14.55 -21.76 3.85
CA GLY A 368 14.29 -23.14 3.41
C GLY A 368 14.23 -23.28 1.88
N ALA A 369 14.02 -24.51 1.40
CA ALA A 369 13.89 -24.78 -0.02
C ALA A 369 12.74 -23.97 -0.67
N PRO A 370 12.89 -23.54 -1.94
CA PRO A 370 11.81 -22.88 -2.67
C PRO A 370 10.65 -23.85 -2.92
N ALA A 371 9.44 -23.32 -3.03
CA ALA A 371 8.28 -24.09 -3.48
C ALA A 371 8.38 -24.37 -4.99
N GLU A 372 8.43 -25.65 -5.35
CA GLU A 372 8.56 -26.12 -6.74
C GLU A 372 7.21 -26.21 -7.48
N ASP A 373 6.13 -26.53 -6.75
CA ASP A 373 4.78 -26.70 -7.30
C ASP A 373 3.97 -25.40 -7.31
N ASP A 374 2.86 -25.43 -8.05
CA ASP A 374 1.78 -24.46 -7.91
C ASP A 374 1.11 -24.63 -6.54
N VAL A 375 1.53 -23.80 -5.58
CA VAL A 375 1.05 -23.78 -4.19
C VAL A 375 -0.46 -23.51 -4.11
N ALA A 376 -1.02 -22.79 -5.09
CA ALA A 376 -2.44 -22.48 -5.13
C ALA A 376 -3.30 -23.72 -5.44
N SER A 377 -2.75 -24.67 -6.20
CA SER A 377 -3.42 -25.95 -6.51
C SER A 377 -3.39 -26.96 -5.37
N LEU A 378 -2.47 -26.80 -4.41
CA LEU A 378 -2.29 -27.72 -3.29
C LEU A 378 -3.43 -27.58 -2.28
N THR A 379 -3.96 -28.72 -1.83
CA THR A 379 -4.86 -28.75 -0.68
C THR A 379 -4.11 -28.36 0.59
N ARG A 380 -4.86 -27.88 1.59
CA ARG A 380 -4.31 -27.60 2.92
C ARG A 380 -3.53 -28.77 3.52
N ARG A 381 -3.97 -30.01 3.27
CA ARG A 381 -3.30 -31.22 3.75
C ARG A 381 -1.95 -31.44 3.08
N GLU A 382 -1.87 -31.21 1.77
CA GLU A 382 -0.62 -31.33 1.00
C GLU A 382 0.38 -30.25 1.41
N ARG A 383 -0.06 -28.99 1.53
CA ARG A 383 0.78 -27.89 2.03
C ARG A 383 1.38 -28.21 3.40
N ARG A 384 0.57 -28.72 4.34
CA ARG A 384 1.04 -29.13 5.66
C ARG A 384 2.01 -30.31 5.60
N ALA A 385 1.80 -31.27 4.70
CA ALA A 385 2.71 -32.40 4.51
C ALA A 385 4.08 -31.96 3.95
N LEU A 386 4.11 -30.88 3.16
CA LEU A 386 5.34 -30.22 2.68
C LEU A 386 5.97 -29.27 3.70
N GLY A 387 5.35 -29.09 4.88
CA GLY A 387 5.85 -28.20 5.94
C GLY A 387 5.54 -26.71 5.72
N TYR A 388 4.66 -26.37 4.78
CA TYR A 388 4.26 -24.98 4.55
C TYR A 388 3.35 -24.46 5.67
N LYS A 389 3.59 -23.22 6.09
CA LYS A 389 2.72 -22.49 7.03
C LYS A 389 1.61 -21.81 6.21
N ASP A 390 0.35 -22.12 6.49
CA ASP A 390 -0.78 -21.42 5.86
C ASP A 390 -0.81 -19.94 6.29
N LEU A 391 -1.28 -19.06 5.41
CA LEU A 391 -1.62 -17.68 5.78
C LEU A 391 -3.00 -17.65 6.45
N PRO A 392 -3.28 -16.62 7.29
CA PRO A 392 -4.62 -16.41 7.84
C PRO A 392 -5.67 -16.33 6.73
N THR A 393 -6.77 -17.08 6.89
CA THR A 393 -7.84 -17.16 5.87
C THR A 393 -8.98 -16.18 6.12
N ASP A 394 -8.94 -15.45 7.22
CA ASP A 394 -9.90 -14.41 7.62
C ASP A 394 -9.21 -13.38 8.54
N LEU A 395 -9.88 -12.24 8.74
CA LEU A 395 -9.36 -11.14 9.54
C LEU A 395 -9.21 -11.53 11.01
N GLU A 396 -10.08 -12.39 11.55
CA GLU A 396 -9.97 -12.85 12.94
C GLU A 396 -8.66 -13.59 13.20
N GLN A 397 -8.33 -14.56 12.35
CA GLN A 397 -7.08 -15.32 12.46
C GLN A 397 -5.87 -14.39 12.40
N ALA A 398 -5.86 -13.44 11.47
CA ALA A 398 -4.78 -12.48 11.35
C ALA A 398 -4.65 -11.57 12.57
N LEU A 399 -5.77 -11.11 13.15
CA LEU A 399 -5.77 -10.30 14.36
C LEU A 399 -5.25 -11.09 15.56
N ARG A 400 -5.65 -12.36 15.72
CA ARG A 400 -5.17 -13.23 16.80
C ARG A 400 -3.68 -13.54 16.72
N GLU A 401 -3.13 -13.62 15.51
CA GLU A 401 -1.68 -13.72 15.30
C GLU A 401 -0.98 -12.40 15.62
N MET A 402 -1.50 -11.28 15.12
CA MET A 402 -0.98 -9.95 15.40
C MET A 402 -0.97 -9.62 16.91
N GLU A 403 -1.99 -10.00 17.68
CA GLU A 403 -2.07 -9.80 19.14
C GLU A 403 -0.90 -10.41 19.92
N ARG A 404 -0.27 -11.44 19.36
CA ARG A 404 0.87 -12.14 19.99
C ARG A 404 2.22 -11.65 19.46
N SER A 405 2.20 -10.68 18.55
CA SER A 405 3.36 -10.25 17.80
C SER A 405 4.15 -9.17 18.54
N GLU A 406 5.33 -9.52 19.01
CA GLU A 406 6.31 -8.53 19.47
C GLU A 406 6.85 -7.68 18.30
N LEU A 407 7.01 -8.29 17.12
CA LEU A 407 7.51 -7.59 15.93
C LEU A 407 6.57 -6.45 15.53
N VAL A 408 5.27 -6.75 15.36
CA VAL A 408 4.31 -5.76 14.89
C VAL A 408 4.07 -4.70 15.95
N ALA A 409 4.04 -5.07 17.24
CA ALA A 409 3.92 -4.11 18.34
C ALA A 409 5.10 -3.13 18.39
N ASP A 410 6.36 -3.60 18.31
CA ASP A 410 7.54 -2.72 18.25
C ASP A 410 7.57 -1.89 16.96
N THR A 411 7.18 -2.47 15.84
CA THR A 411 7.21 -1.79 14.53
C THR A 411 6.26 -0.59 14.50
N LEU A 412 5.01 -0.81 14.89
CA LEU A 412 3.95 0.21 14.84
C LEU A 412 4.06 1.18 16.02
N GLY A 413 4.56 0.71 17.17
CA GLY A 413 4.47 1.40 18.45
C GLY A 413 3.11 1.19 19.12
N GLU A 414 3.11 1.24 20.45
CA GLU A 414 1.96 0.88 21.30
C GLU A 414 0.66 1.55 20.87
N HIS A 415 0.69 2.85 20.58
CA HIS A 415 -0.51 3.61 20.21
C HIS A 415 -1.16 3.11 18.91
N VAL A 416 -0.37 2.95 17.85
CA VAL A 416 -0.86 2.51 16.53
C VAL A 416 -1.31 1.06 16.61
N PHE A 417 -0.53 0.21 17.27
CA PHE A 417 -0.85 -1.21 17.46
C PHE A 417 -2.20 -1.41 18.15
N GLU A 418 -2.40 -0.79 19.31
CA GLU A 418 -3.64 -0.88 20.10
C GLU A 418 -4.84 -0.28 19.36
N PHE A 419 -4.66 0.88 18.71
CA PHE A 419 -5.73 1.48 17.92
C PHE A 419 -6.14 0.57 16.75
N PHE A 420 -5.16 0.06 16.02
CA PHE A 420 -5.38 -0.80 14.85
C PHE A 420 -6.14 -2.07 15.25
N LEU A 421 -5.68 -2.79 16.28
CA LEU A 421 -6.36 -3.98 16.79
C LEU A 421 -7.81 -3.68 17.19
N ARG A 422 -8.03 -2.63 17.99
CA ARG A 422 -9.39 -2.25 18.42
C ARG A 422 -10.30 -1.89 17.26
N ASN A 423 -9.78 -1.17 16.27
CA ASN A 423 -10.53 -0.80 15.07
C ASN A 423 -10.92 -2.05 14.26
N LYS A 424 -9.97 -2.96 14.04
CA LYS A 424 -10.20 -4.15 13.21
C LYS A 424 -11.01 -5.25 13.90
N TRP A 425 -10.92 -5.37 15.22
CA TRP A 425 -11.86 -6.20 15.99
C TRP A 425 -13.29 -5.67 15.91
N ARG A 426 -13.49 -4.35 15.89
CA ARG A 426 -14.82 -3.77 15.66
C ARG A 426 -15.32 -4.10 14.25
N GLU A 427 -14.49 -3.89 13.22
CA GLU A 427 -14.82 -4.25 11.84
C GLU A 427 -15.22 -5.74 11.73
N TRP A 428 -14.46 -6.63 12.36
CA TRP A 428 -14.78 -8.06 12.41
C TRP A 428 -16.08 -8.36 13.14
N SER A 429 -16.32 -7.74 14.30
CA SER A 429 -17.56 -7.90 15.06
C SER A 429 -18.76 -7.43 14.26
N ASP A 430 -18.65 -6.27 13.60
CA ASP A 430 -19.71 -5.72 12.76
C ASP A 430 -19.98 -6.65 11.58
N TYR A 431 -18.95 -7.15 10.89
CA TYR A 431 -19.07 -8.12 9.80
C TYR A 431 -19.73 -9.44 10.25
N SER A 432 -19.21 -10.06 11.31
CA SER A 432 -19.66 -11.37 11.78
C SER A 432 -21.06 -11.34 12.41
N SER A 433 -21.54 -10.18 12.83
CA SER A 433 -22.91 -9.99 13.34
C SER A 433 -23.97 -9.86 12.23
N GLN A 434 -23.55 -9.69 10.97
CA GLN A 434 -24.50 -9.56 9.86
C GLN A 434 -25.18 -10.90 9.58
N VAL A 435 -26.49 -10.84 9.31
CA VAL A 435 -27.22 -11.94 8.68
C VAL A 435 -27.24 -11.68 7.18
N THR A 436 -26.47 -12.45 6.42
CA THR A 436 -26.28 -12.19 4.99
C THR A 436 -27.46 -12.68 4.16
N ALA A 437 -27.62 -12.10 2.96
CA ALA A 437 -28.61 -12.58 2.00
C ALA A 437 -28.38 -14.05 1.58
N TRP A 438 -27.13 -14.55 1.65
CA TRP A 438 -26.85 -15.97 1.41
C TRP A 438 -27.44 -16.83 2.54
N GLU A 439 -27.24 -16.46 3.81
CA GLU A 439 -27.80 -17.20 4.95
C GLU A 439 -29.33 -17.19 4.93
N LEU A 440 -29.95 -16.04 4.66
CA LEU A 440 -31.41 -15.95 4.54
C LEU A 440 -31.95 -16.86 3.43
N ARG A 441 -31.28 -16.96 2.28
CA ARG A 441 -31.73 -17.83 1.19
C ARG A 441 -31.58 -19.33 1.48
N ASN A 442 -30.60 -19.72 2.30
CA ASN A 442 -30.27 -21.14 2.52
C ASN A 442 -30.81 -21.70 3.86
N ASN A 443 -31.05 -20.84 4.85
CA ASN A 443 -31.32 -21.27 6.22
C ASN A 443 -32.68 -20.79 6.76
N LEU A 444 -33.38 -19.86 6.09
CA LEU A 444 -34.62 -19.28 6.62
C LEU A 444 -35.78 -20.29 6.72
N GLU A 445 -35.77 -21.32 5.86
CA GLU A 445 -36.80 -22.37 5.83
C GLU A 445 -36.43 -23.66 6.58
N LEU A 446 -35.22 -23.74 7.15
CA LEU A 446 -34.82 -24.86 8.03
C LEU A 446 -35.64 -24.81 9.33
#